data_AF-A0A1R3HV48-F1
#
_entry.id   AF-A0A1R3HV48-F1
#
_cell.length_a   1.000
_cell.length_b   1.000
_cell.length_c   1.000
_cell.angle_alpha   90.00
_cell.angle_beta   90.00
_cell.angle_gamma   90.00
#
_symmetry.space_group_name_H-M   'P 1'
#
loop_
_entity.id
_entity.type
_entity.pdbx_description
1 polymer ?
#
loop_
_entity_poly.entity_id
_entity_poly.type
_entity_poly.pdbx_seq_one_letter_code
_entity_poly.pdbx_strand_id
1 'polypeptide(L)'
;MSIFTKVLTETDVNRKLSFPENCVIPALQAFKAEVLLVKDDTGTLWRFVCAIRYGVSPKPVIISGWIQFVQNKGLQEGDTVYFYREDDVISGAHYKIEVRRKWNNDTNANKILQAFGSPRVAMGYPWNSEFC
;
A
#
# COMPACT_ATOMS: atom_id res chain seq x y z
N MET A 1 1.41 -14.31 14.17
CA MET A 1 0.46 -14.94 13.22
C MET A 1 -0.03 -13.91 12.20
N SER A 2 -0.09 -14.25 10.92
CA SER A 2 -0.73 -13.40 9.90
C SER A 2 -2.25 -13.45 10.06
N ILE A 3 -2.89 -12.30 10.26
CA ILE A 3 -4.35 -12.21 10.36
C ILE A 3 -4.96 -12.27 8.97
N PHE A 4 -4.50 -11.42 8.06
CA PHE A 4 -4.95 -11.40 6.69
C PHE A 4 -3.92 -10.79 5.74
N THR A 5 -4.12 -11.08 4.46
CA THR A 5 -3.42 -10.44 3.36
C THR A 5 -4.47 -10.00 2.35
N LYS A 6 -4.30 -8.78 1.82
CA LYS A 6 -5.24 -8.23 0.85
C LYS A 6 -4.51 -7.38 -0.19
N VAL A 7 -4.86 -7.61 -1.46
CA VAL A 7 -4.50 -6.71 -2.56
C VAL A 7 -5.48 -5.53 -2.53
N LEU A 8 -4.94 -4.31 -2.48
CA LEU A 8 -5.72 -3.09 -2.40
C LEU A 8 -6.45 -2.84 -3.71
N THR A 9 -7.76 -2.67 -3.60
CA THR A 9 -8.62 -2.22 -4.70
C THR A 9 -8.70 -0.69 -4.72
N GLU A 10 -9.20 -0.12 -5.79
CA GLU A 10 -9.48 1.33 -5.87
C GLU A 10 -10.31 1.83 -4.67
N THR A 11 -11.30 1.04 -4.23
CA THR A 11 -12.13 1.39 -3.07
C THR A 11 -11.32 1.40 -1.77
N ASP A 12 -10.36 0.48 -1.62
CA ASP A 12 -9.51 0.45 -0.44
C ASP A 12 -8.59 1.68 -0.42
N VAL A 13 -8.03 2.08 -1.56
CA VAL A 13 -7.14 3.25 -1.63
C VAL A 13 -7.91 4.56 -1.42
N ASN A 14 -9.09 4.71 -2.03
CA ASN A 14 -9.80 5.99 -2.05
C ASN A 14 -10.81 6.17 -0.93
N ARG A 15 -11.28 5.10 -0.27
CA ARG A 15 -12.37 5.19 0.72
C ARG A 15 -12.06 4.54 2.05
N LYS A 16 -11.89 3.21 2.08
CA LYS A 16 -11.73 2.46 3.34
C LYS A 16 -11.23 1.05 3.10
N LEU A 17 -10.45 0.52 4.04
CA LEU A 17 -10.11 -0.89 4.04
C LEU A 17 -11.26 -1.72 4.61
N SER A 18 -11.80 -2.60 3.77
CA SER A 18 -12.71 -3.65 4.22
C SER A 18 -11.93 -4.94 4.43
N PHE A 19 -12.06 -5.54 5.61
CA PHE A 19 -11.37 -6.80 5.91
C PHE A 19 -11.95 -7.96 5.10
N PRO A 20 -11.15 -8.99 4.78
CA PRO A 20 -11.64 -10.20 4.13
C PRO A 20 -12.73 -10.90 4.94
N GLU A 21 -13.51 -11.74 4.26
CA GLU A 21 -14.49 -12.62 4.91
C GLU A 21 -13.79 -13.56 5.90
N ASN A 22 -14.42 -13.75 7.07
CA ASN A 22 -13.91 -14.59 8.18
C ASN A 22 -12.65 -14.07 8.89
N CYS A 23 -12.23 -12.82 8.63
CA CYS A 23 -11.18 -12.18 9.41
C CYS A 23 -11.68 -11.88 10.84
N VAL A 24 -11.16 -12.61 11.83
CA VAL A 24 -11.43 -12.36 13.25
C VAL A 24 -10.25 -11.59 13.83
N ILE A 25 -10.51 -10.40 14.36
CA ILE A 25 -9.54 -9.64 15.15
C ILE A 25 -9.98 -9.75 16.60
N PRO A 26 -9.28 -10.50 17.46
CA PRO A 26 -9.71 -10.74 18.84
C PRO A 26 -9.75 -9.48 19.71
N ALA A 27 -9.08 -8.39 19.31
CA ALA A 27 -9.29 -7.10 19.96
C ALA A 27 -10.70 -6.56 19.70
N LEU A 28 -11.26 -6.75 18.51
CA LEU A 28 -12.59 -6.26 18.14
C LEU A 28 -13.66 -7.24 18.64
N GLN A 29 -13.86 -7.29 19.96
CA GLN A 29 -14.81 -8.20 20.60
C GLN A 29 -16.21 -7.62 20.77
N ALA A 30 -16.36 -6.30 20.68
CA ALA A 30 -17.64 -5.65 20.85
C ALA A 30 -18.14 -4.97 19.57
N PHE A 31 -19.46 -4.76 19.49
CA PHE A 31 -20.10 -3.91 18.48
C PHE A 31 -19.77 -2.41 18.62
N LYS A 32 -18.66 -2.08 19.29
CA LYS A 32 -18.19 -0.72 19.53
C LYS A 32 -17.00 -0.42 18.62
N ALA A 33 -16.83 0.86 18.33
CA ALA A 33 -15.62 1.32 17.66
C ALA A 33 -14.45 1.21 18.64
N GLU A 34 -13.43 0.47 18.26
CA GLU A 34 -12.23 0.24 19.06
C GLU A 34 -10.99 0.78 18.34
N VAL A 35 -10.04 1.26 19.14
CA VAL A 35 -8.78 1.80 18.63
C VAL A 35 -7.76 0.67 18.57
N LEU A 36 -7.30 0.37 17.37
CA LEU A 36 -6.26 -0.59 17.07
C LEU A 36 -4.94 0.17 16.84
N LEU A 37 -3.94 -0.11 17.67
CA LEU A 37 -2.59 0.40 17.50
C LEU A 37 -1.79 -0.58 16.65
N VAL A 38 -1.29 -0.12 15.50
CA VAL A 38 -0.63 -0.97 14.52
C VAL A 38 0.72 -0.38 14.16
N LYS A 39 1.78 -1.15 14.36
CA LYS A 39 3.14 -0.73 14.02
C LYS A 39 3.43 -1.08 12.56
N ASP A 40 4.00 -0.15 11.81
CA ASP A 40 4.44 -0.46 10.45
C ASP A 40 5.87 -1.02 10.41
N ASP A 41 6.31 -1.35 9.20
CA ASP A 41 7.66 -1.82 8.88
C ASP A 41 8.77 -0.83 9.25
N THR A 42 8.47 0.47 9.22
CA THR A 42 9.38 1.55 9.64
C THR A 42 9.39 1.79 11.15
N GLY A 43 8.53 1.08 11.88
CA GLY A 43 8.37 1.21 13.33
C GLY A 43 7.42 2.32 13.78
N THR A 44 6.75 3.00 12.86
CA THR A 44 5.76 4.04 13.15
C THR A 44 4.47 3.41 13.67
N LEU A 45 3.89 4.00 14.72
CA LEU A 45 2.65 3.53 15.30
C LEU A 45 1.44 4.25 14.70
N TRP A 46 0.57 3.49 14.05
CA TRP A 46 -0.66 3.95 13.43
C TRP A 46 -1.86 3.67 14.32
N ARG A 47 -2.75 4.65 14.44
CA ARG A 47 -4.01 4.52 15.19
C ARG A 47 -5.16 4.32 14.20
N PHE A 48 -5.69 3.10 14.15
CA PHE A 48 -6.87 2.80 13.36
C PHE A 48 -8.09 2.67 14.25
N VAL A 49 -9.20 3.28 13.85
CA VAL A 49 -10.49 3.05 14.52
C VAL A 49 -11.24 2.00 13.72
N CYS A 50 -11.52 0.87 14.34
CA CYS A 50 -12.18 -0.26 13.71
C CYS A 50 -13.55 -0.49 14.36
N ALA A 51 -14.54 -0.92 13.59
CA ALA A 51 -15.79 -1.44 14.14
C ALA A 51 -16.31 -2.61 13.30
N ILE A 52 -17.18 -3.41 13.91
CA ILE A 52 -17.92 -4.46 13.22
C ILE A 52 -19.16 -3.84 12.58
N ARG A 53 -19.29 -3.96 11.26
CA ARG A 53 -20.48 -3.48 10.53
C ARG A 53 -21.65 -4.44 10.73
N TYR A 54 -22.83 -3.90 11.07
CA TYR A 54 -24.08 -4.65 11.14
C TYR A 54 -24.54 -5.14 9.75
N GLY A 55 -25.05 -6.38 9.69
CA GLY A 55 -25.63 -6.99 8.49
C GLY A 55 -25.61 -8.52 8.53
N VAL A 56 -26.00 -9.15 7.41
CA VAL A 56 -26.05 -10.62 7.24
C VAL A 56 -24.67 -11.27 7.45
N SER A 57 -23.60 -10.53 7.18
CA SER A 57 -22.22 -10.94 7.43
C SER A 57 -21.49 -9.86 8.24
N PRO A 58 -21.31 -10.02 9.56
CA PRO A 58 -20.56 -9.07 10.37
C PRO A 58 -19.11 -9.03 9.88
N LYS A 59 -18.67 -7.86 9.39
CA LYS A 59 -17.30 -7.66 8.89
C LYS A 59 -16.64 -6.52 9.65
N PRO A 60 -15.40 -6.68 10.13
CA PRO A 60 -14.64 -5.55 10.63
C PRO A 60 -14.37 -4.57 9.48
N VAL A 61 -14.39 -3.29 9.80
CA VAL A 61 -14.09 -2.19 8.87
C VAL A 61 -13.27 -1.15 9.62
N ILE A 62 -12.23 -0.63 8.96
CA ILE A 62 -11.51 0.54 9.46
C ILE A 62 -12.33 1.79 9.11
N ILE A 63 -12.85 2.46 10.14
CA ILE A 63 -13.64 3.69 10.02
C ILE A 63 -12.72 4.91 9.89
N SER A 64 -11.58 4.91 10.59
CA SER A 64 -10.67 6.07 10.64
C SER A 64 -9.20 5.67 10.69
N GLY A 65 -8.33 6.56 10.20
CA GLY A 65 -6.88 6.41 10.13
C GLY A 65 -6.37 5.75 8.84
N TRP A 66 -7.22 4.96 8.14
CA TRP A 66 -6.80 4.23 6.94
C TRP A 66 -6.36 5.14 5.78
N ILE A 67 -7.16 6.15 5.42
CA ILE A 67 -6.82 7.03 4.30
C ILE A 67 -5.57 7.87 4.59
N GLN A 68 -5.37 8.28 5.84
CA GLN A 68 -4.14 8.96 6.24
C GLN A 68 -2.92 8.06 6.06
N PHE A 69 -3.04 6.78 6.43
CA PHE A 69 -2.00 5.77 6.20
C PHE A 69 -1.71 5.58 4.71
N VAL A 70 -2.76 5.43 3.88
CA VAL A 70 -2.64 5.31 2.41
C VAL A 70 -1.89 6.49 1.82
N GLN A 71 -2.28 7.72 2.18
CA GLN A 71 -1.66 8.94 1.67
C GLN A 71 -0.21 9.08 2.12
N ASN A 72 0.09 8.77 3.38
CA ASN A 72 1.45 8.87 3.92
C ASN A 72 2.40 7.85 3.28
N LYS A 73 1.94 6.61 3.09
CA LYS A 73 2.74 5.54 2.47
C LYS A 73 2.73 5.58 0.93
N GLY A 74 1.87 6.41 0.34
CA GLY A 74 1.69 6.54 -1.11
C GLY A 74 1.16 5.25 -1.74
N LEU A 75 0.21 4.59 -1.09
CA LEU A 75 -0.32 3.29 -1.55
C LEU A 75 -1.19 3.47 -2.80
N GLN A 76 -1.09 2.52 -3.71
CA GLN A 76 -1.83 2.50 -4.97
C GLN A 76 -2.61 1.21 -5.14
N GLU A 77 -3.54 1.22 -6.09
CA GLU A 77 -4.27 0.01 -6.46
C GLU A 77 -3.30 -1.09 -6.92
N GLY A 78 -3.51 -2.30 -6.43
CA GLY A 78 -2.65 -3.45 -6.69
C GLY A 78 -1.51 -3.64 -5.68
N ASP A 79 -1.25 -2.67 -4.81
CA ASP A 79 -0.36 -2.89 -3.66
C ASP A 79 -0.95 -3.94 -2.72
N THR A 80 -0.10 -4.72 -2.08
CA THR A 80 -0.53 -5.78 -1.17
C THR A 80 -0.23 -5.41 0.27
N VAL A 81 -1.23 -5.52 1.13
CA VAL A 81 -1.13 -5.25 2.56
C VAL A 81 -1.18 -6.55 3.33
N TYR A 82 -0.23 -6.70 4.25
CA TYR A 82 -0.12 -7.84 5.16
C TYR A 82 -0.35 -7.32 6.57
N PHE A 83 -1.25 -7.98 7.29
CA PHE A 83 -1.60 -7.61 8.64
C PHE A 83 -1.31 -8.78 9.58
N TYR A 84 -0.58 -8.51 10.64
CA TYR A 84 -0.10 -9.53 11.57
C TYR A 84 -0.52 -9.19 12.99
N ARG A 85 -0.70 -10.24 13.78
CA ARG A 85 -0.81 -10.20 15.23
C ARG A 85 0.40 -10.90 15.82
N GLU A 86 1.10 -10.21 16.71
CA GLU A 86 2.19 -10.74 17.51
C GLU A 86 1.71 -10.79 18.95
N ASP A 87 1.53 -12.01 19.48
CA ASP A 87 1.19 -12.19 20.88
C ASP A 87 2.48 -12.30 21.67
N ASP A 88 2.77 -11.25 22.43
CA ASP A 88 3.91 -11.23 23.34
C ASP A 88 3.43 -11.56 24.76
N VAL A 89 4.10 -12.51 25.41
CA VAL A 89 3.73 -13.02 26.73
C VAL A 89 3.86 -11.95 27.81
N ILE A 90 4.72 -10.94 27.61
CA ILE A 90 5.05 -9.91 28.59
C ILE A 90 4.26 -8.63 28.32
N SER A 91 4.14 -8.24 27.05
CA SER A 91 3.58 -6.94 26.65
C SER A 91 2.18 -7.02 26.03
N GLY A 92 1.65 -8.22 25.82
CA GLY A 92 0.32 -8.46 25.25
C GLY A 92 0.30 -8.51 23.72
N ALA A 93 -0.91 -8.51 23.15
CA ALA A 93 -1.11 -8.61 21.71
C ALA A 93 -0.76 -7.30 20.99
N HIS A 94 0.20 -7.35 20.08
CA HIS A 94 0.60 -6.25 19.20
C HIS A 94 0.16 -6.52 17.76
N TYR A 95 -0.09 -5.44 17.02
CA TYR A 95 -0.46 -5.54 15.61
C TYR A 95 0.61 -4.90 14.74
N LYS A 96 0.89 -5.55 13.62
CA LYS A 96 1.85 -5.07 12.63
C LYS A 96 1.23 -5.01 11.25
N ILE A 97 1.57 -3.98 10.49
CA ILE A 97 1.19 -3.83 9.08
C ILE A 97 2.43 -3.71 8.20
N GLU A 98 2.43 -4.46 7.11
CA GLU A 98 3.46 -4.36 6.08
C GLU A 98 2.79 -4.15 4.72
N VAL A 99 3.46 -3.37 3.88
CA VAL A 99 2.99 -3.08 2.52
C VAL A 99 4.04 -3.57 1.54
N ARG A 100 3.61 -4.37 0.57
CA ARG A 100 4.42 -4.72 -0.60
C ARG A 100 3.83 -4.04 -1.82
N ARG A 101 4.63 -3.20 -2.44
CA ARG A 101 4.22 -2.52 -3.67
C ARG A 101 4.04 -3.55 -4.79
N LYS A 102 3.06 -3.30 -5.65
CA LYS A 102 2.95 -4.04 -6.89
C LYS A 102 4.28 -3.91 -7.64
N TRP A 103 4.80 -5.03 -8.13
CA TRP A 103 5.96 -5.00 -9.00
C TRP A 103 5.57 -4.33 -10.32
N ASN A 104 5.91 -3.05 -10.48
CA ASN A 104 5.79 -2.35 -11.74
C ASN A 104 7.16 -2.39 -12.43
N ASN A 105 7.25 -3.11 -13.56
CA ASN A 105 8.42 -3.07 -14.45
C ASN A 105 8.66 -1.67 -15.08
N ASP A 106 7.85 -0.66 -14.73
CA ASP A 106 7.74 0.58 -15.51
C ASP A 106 8.45 1.80 -14.92
N THR A 107 9.29 1.66 -13.89
CA THR A 107 9.84 2.86 -13.22
C THR A 107 11.26 3.27 -13.64
N ASN A 108 11.86 2.75 -14.72
CA ASN A 108 13.13 3.35 -15.20
C ASN A 108 13.53 3.27 -16.68
N ALA A 109 12.81 2.59 -17.58
CA ALA A 109 13.20 2.60 -18.99
C ALA A 109 12.87 3.93 -19.71
N ASN A 110 11.75 4.58 -19.35
CA ASN A 110 11.23 5.73 -20.09
C ASN A 110 11.64 7.12 -19.54
N LYS A 111 12.28 7.20 -18.37
CA LYS A 111 12.86 8.46 -17.86
C LYS A 111 14.26 8.73 -18.40
N ILE A 112 15.05 7.69 -18.71
CA ILE A 112 16.42 7.85 -19.24
C ILE A 112 16.37 8.28 -20.72
N LEU A 113 15.37 7.83 -21.50
CA LEU A 113 15.22 8.20 -22.91
C LEU A 113 14.74 9.65 -23.15
N GLN A 114 14.24 10.34 -22.13
CA GLN A 114 13.89 11.77 -22.22
C GLN A 114 14.98 12.71 -21.64
N ALA A 115 16.01 12.15 -20.99
CA ALA A 115 17.14 12.91 -20.45
C ALA A 115 18.30 13.05 -21.46
N PHE A 116 18.40 12.15 -22.44
CA PHE A 116 19.29 12.34 -23.58
C PHE A 116 18.53 13.14 -24.64
N GLY A 117 18.75 14.45 -24.62
CA GLY A 117 18.24 15.38 -25.61
C GLY A 117 18.41 14.82 -27.02
N SER A 118 17.30 14.81 -27.75
CA SER A 118 17.27 14.59 -29.19
C SER A 118 18.35 15.47 -29.85
N PRO A 119 19.37 14.91 -30.53
CA PRO A 119 20.26 15.73 -31.33
C PRO A 119 19.45 16.18 -32.55
N ARG A 120 18.87 17.39 -32.48
CA ARG A 120 18.62 18.19 -33.68
C ARG A 120 19.99 18.42 -34.33
N VAL A 121 20.42 17.51 -35.19
CA VAL A 121 21.50 17.79 -36.13
C VAL A 121 20.87 18.54 -37.30
N ALA A 122 20.88 19.86 -37.18
CA ALA A 122 20.78 20.75 -38.31
C ALA A 122 22.13 20.77 -39.04
N MET A 123 22.05 20.68 -40.38
CA MET A 123 22.98 21.21 -41.38
C MET A 123 24.47 20.83 -41.34
N GLY A 124 24.91 20.20 -42.43
CA GLY A 124 26.31 20.21 -42.86
C GLY A 124 26.61 19.20 -43.95
N TYR A 125 26.30 19.52 -45.22
CA TYR A 125 27.01 18.88 -46.33
C TYR A 125 28.44 19.45 -46.40
N PRO A 126 29.45 18.60 -46.63
CA PRO A 126 30.31 18.80 -47.79
C PRO A 126 30.72 17.45 -48.44
N TRP A 127 29.93 16.94 -49.38
CA TRP A 127 30.17 17.16 -50.82
C TRP A 127 31.55 16.98 -51.48
N ASN A 128 32.64 16.52 -50.87
CA ASN A 128 33.95 16.64 -51.54
C ASN A 128 34.90 15.44 -51.36
N SER A 129 34.94 14.63 -52.42
CA SER A 129 36.10 13.98 -53.06
C SER A 129 37.04 13.11 -52.23
N GLU A 130 37.09 11.81 -52.57
CA GLU A 130 38.35 11.13 -52.89
C GLU A 130 38.13 9.82 -53.66
N PHE A 131 38.63 9.80 -54.90
CA PHE A 131 39.30 8.72 -55.63
C PHE A 131 38.90 7.24 -55.40
N CYS A 132 38.30 6.63 -56.43
CA CYS A 132 38.87 5.50 -57.19
C CYS A 132 38.05 5.25 -58.47
#